data_AF-A0A822DAV1-F1
#
_entry.id   AF-A0A822DAV1-F1
#
_cell.length_a   1.000
_cell.length_b   1.000
_cell.length_c   1.000
_cell.angle_alpha   90.00
_cell.angle_beta   90.00
_cell.angle_gamma   90.00
#
_symmetry.space_group_name_H-M   'P 1'
#
loop_
_entity.id
_entity.type
_entity.pdbx_description
1 polymer ?
#
loop_
_entity_poly.entity_id
_entity_poly.type
_entity_poly.pdbx_seq_one_letter_code
_entity_poly.pdbx_strand_id
1 'polypeptide(L)' 'EGKDGNFNSIYTGNTSSHKINKLQENTSYHFRICAKNDTGPGPWSEIYTFTTTKAPPNALKG' A
#
# COMPACT_ATOMS: atom_id res chain seq x y z
N GLU A 1 6.60 -2.54 7.02
CA GLU A 1 6.21 -3.91 7.40
C GLU A 1 5.57 -3.92 8.80
N GLY A 2 4.40 -4.52 8.97
CA GLY A 2 4.03 -5.01 10.30
C GLY A 2 5.00 -6.15 10.63
N LYS A 3 5.55 -6.17 11.84
CA LYS A 3 6.67 -7.04 12.27
C LYS A 3 6.41 -8.56 12.16
N ASP A 4 5.28 -8.99 11.63
CA ASP A 4 4.80 -10.37 11.66
C ASP A 4 4.46 -10.94 10.27
N GLY A 5 4.81 -10.26 9.17
CA GLY A 5 4.48 -10.72 7.81
C GLY A 5 2.98 -10.72 7.46
N ASN A 6 2.14 -10.21 8.37
CA ASN A 6 0.70 -10.10 8.18
C ASN A 6 0.33 -8.89 7.30
N PHE A 7 -0.48 -9.14 6.27
CA PHE A 7 -1.06 -8.11 5.42
C PHE A 7 -2.34 -7.55 6.03
N ASN A 8 -2.45 -6.23 6.10
CA ASN A 8 -3.69 -5.56 6.52
C ASN A 8 -4.49 -5.12 5.30
N SER A 9 -5.80 -5.40 5.28
CA SER A 9 -6.69 -4.89 4.23
C SER A 9 -6.95 -3.41 4.47
N ILE A 10 -6.40 -2.57 3.58
CA ILE A 10 -6.55 -1.10 3.64
C ILE A 10 -7.60 -0.57 2.66
N TYR A 11 -8.02 -1.39 1.70
CA TYR A 11 -9.01 -1.02 0.69
C TYR A 11 -9.80 -2.26 0.24
N THR A 12 -11.12 -2.10 0.08
CA THR A 12 -12.00 -3.08 -0.56
C THR A 12 -13.09 -2.30 -1.27
N GLY A 13 -13.25 -2.53 -2.57
CA GLY A 13 -14.24 -1.83 -3.38
C GLY A 13 -14.13 -2.19 -4.85
N ASN A 14 -14.90 -1.50 -5.68
CA ASN A 14 -15.03 -1.80 -7.12
C ASN A 14 -14.09 -0.98 -8.01
N THR A 15 -13.19 -0.17 -7.45
CA THR A 15 -12.21 0.59 -8.24
C THR A 15 -10.90 -0.15 -8.36
N SER A 16 -10.24 0.00 -9.51
CA SER A 16 -8.93 -0.60 -9.79
C SER A 16 -7.75 0.21 -9.22
N SER A 17 -8.02 1.34 -8.57
CA SER A 17 -7.01 2.23 -8.00
C SER A 17 -7.45 2.77 -6.64
N HIS A 18 -6.47 2.94 -5.74
CA HIS A 18 -6.63 3.53 -4.42
C HIS A 18 -5.38 4.31 -4.03
N LYS A 19 -5.55 5.53 -3.50
CA LYS A 19 -4.45 6.39 -3.06
C LYS A 19 -4.24 6.28 -1.56
N ILE A 20 -3.04 5.88 -1.16
CA ILE A 20 -2.63 5.77 0.24
C ILE A 20 -1.81 7.00 0.62
N ASN A 21 -2.14 7.63 1.74
CA ASN A 21 -1.46 8.81 2.25
C ASN A 21 -0.83 8.52 3.62
N LYS A 22 -0.03 9.47 4.13
CA LYS A 22 0.60 9.40 5.47
C LYS A 22 1.51 8.17 5.68
N LEU A 23 2.16 7.72 4.62
CA LEU A 23 3.22 6.73 4.71
C LEU A 23 4.45 7.34 5.38
N GLN A 24 5.18 6.53 6.14
CA GLN A 24 6.46 6.91 6.72
C GLN A 24 7.51 7.03 5.62
N GLU A 25 8.41 8.00 5.75
CA GLU A 25 9.54 8.16 4.84
C GLU A 25 10.54 6.99 4.97
N ASN A 26 11.33 6.77 3.91
CA ASN A 26 12.39 5.76 3.89
C ASN A 26 11.94 4.39 4.42
N THR A 27 10.71 3.99 4.08
CA THR A 27 10.06 2.79 4.60
C THR A 27 9.59 1.92 3.44
N SER A 28 9.95 0.64 3.49
CA SER A 28 9.48 -0.37 2.54
C SER A 28 8.07 -0.85 2.91
N TYR A 29 7.19 -0.80 1.94
CA TYR A 29 5.81 -1.28 1.99
C TYR A 29 5.62 -2.42 1.00
N HIS A 30 4.86 -3.42 1.42
CA HIS A 30 4.53 -4.59 0.63
C HIS A 30 3.02 -4.60 0.36
N PHE A 31 2.66 -4.72 -0.91
CA PHE A 31 1.28 -4.69 -1.38
C PHE A 31 0.95 -5.98 -2.14
N ARG A 32 -0.28 -6.44 -1.96
CA ARG A 32 -0.88 -7.48 -2.80
C ARG A 32 -2.35 -7.18 -2.97
N ILE A 33 -2.92 -7.58 -4.09
CA ILE A 33 -4.34 -7.39 -4.40
C ILE A 33 -4.97 -8.73 -4.78
N CYS A 34 -6.26 -8.90 -4.52
CA CYS A 34 -7.05 -10.02 -5.04
C CYS A 34 -8.37 -9.49 -5.58
N ALA A 35 -8.90 -10.15 -6.60
CA ALA A 35 -10.26 -9.91 -7.04
C ALA A 35 -11.23 -10.68 -6.14
N LYS A 36 -12.37 -10.09 -5.80
CA LYS A 36 -13.43 -10.75 -5.02
C LYS A 36 -14.72 -10.81 -5.84
N ASN A 37 -15.33 -11.98 -5.89
CA ASN A 37 -16.67 -12.19 -6.43
C ASN A 37 -17.65 -12.62 -5.31
N ASP A 38 -18.90 -12.93 -5.66
CA ASP A 38 -19.93 -13.38 -4.71
C ASP A 38 -19.55 -14.66 -3.94
N THR A 39 -18.71 -15.51 -4.54
CA THR A 39 -18.22 -16.73 -3.90
C THR A 39 -17.06 -16.47 -2.92
N GLY A 40 -16.32 -15.38 -3.10
CA GLY A 40 -15.25 -15.00 -2.19
C GLY A 40 -14.04 -14.34 -2.89
N PRO A 41 -12.94 -14.13 -2.14
CA PRO A 41 -11.69 -13.65 -2.72
C PRO A 41 -11.03 -14.75 -3.56
N GLY A 42 -10.55 -14.37 -4.75
CA GLY A 42 -9.69 -15.19 -5.59
C GLY A 42 -8.24 -15.20 -5.10
N PRO A 43 -7.31 -15.74 -5.92
CA PRO A 43 -5.90 -15.75 -5.58
C PRO A 43 -5.34 -14.33 -5.45
N TRP A 44 -4.39 -14.17 -4.53
CA TRP A 44 -3.61 -12.93 -4.39
C TRP A 44 -2.63 -12.79 -5.56
N SER A 45 -2.36 -11.55 -5.94
CA SER A 45 -1.23 -11.20 -6.81
C SER A 45 0.10 -11.52 -6.14
N GLU A 46 1.17 -11.47 -6.94
CA GLU A 46 2.52 -11.36 -6.41
C GLU A 46 2.66 -10.12 -5.50
N ILE A 47 3.61 -10.17 -4.58
CA ILE A 47 3.89 -9.07 -3.66
C ILE A 47 4.65 -7.99 -4.41
N TYR A 48 4.06 -6.80 -4.46
CA TYR A 48 4.73 -5.61 -4.96
C TYR A 48 5.36 -4.84 -3.80
N THR A 49 6.65 -4.56 -3.91
CA THR A 49 7.41 -3.82 -2.88
C THR A 49 7.69 -2.40 -3.36
N PHE A 50 7.33 -1.41 -2.55
CA PHE A 50 7.60 0.00 -2.80
C PHE A 50 8.22 0.65 -1.58
N THR A 51 9.32 1.38 -1.78
CA THR A 51 10.00 2.13 -0.72
C THR A 51 9.74 3.62 -0.91
N THR A 52 9.19 4.26 0.13
CA THR A 52 8.97 5.71 0.13
C THR A 52 10.30 6.46 0.17
N THR A 53 10.40 7.57 -0.55
CA THR A 53 11.56 8.47 -0.48
C THR A 53 11.45 9.40 0.72
N LYS A 54 12.56 10.06 1.08
CA LYS A 54 12.49 11.22 1.97
C LYS A 54 11.68 12.33 1.31
N ALA A 55 10.91 13.05 2.13
CA ALA A 55 10.29 14.28 1.69
C ALA A 55 11.39 15.29 1.30
N PRO A 56 11.21 16.07 0.21
CA PRO A 56 12.08 17.19 -0.04
C PRO A 56 12.05 18.16 1.14
N PRO A 57 13.16 18.84 1.46
CA PRO A 57 13.18 19.84 2.51
C PRO A 57 12.14 20.93 2.22
N ASN A 58 11.52 21.45 3.28
CA ASN A 58 10.59 22.56 3.14
C ASN A 58 11.28 23.72 2.44
N ALA A 59 10.66 24.28 1.40
CA ALA A 59 11.15 25.50 0.78
C ALA A 59 11.18 26.60 1.85
N LEU A 60 12.32 27.30 1.96
CA LEU A 60 12.43 28.46 2.84
C LEU A 60 11.38 29.48 2.40
N LYS A 61 10.42 29.77 3.27
CA LYS A 61 9.48 30.86 3.05
C LYS A 61 10.23 32.16 3.36
N GLY A 62 10.61 32.90 2.32
CA GLY A 62 11.11 34.26 2.42
C GLY A 62 10.03 35.25 2.83
#